data_AF-A0A2Z5ENE6-F1
#
_entry.id   AF-A0A2Z5ENE6-F1
#
_cell.length_a   1.000
_cell.length_b   1.000
_cell.length_c   1.000
_cell.angle_alpha   90.00
_cell.angle_beta   90.00
_cell.angle_gamma   90.00
#
_symmetry.space_group_name_H-M   'P 1'
#
loop_
_entity.id
_entity.type
_entity.pdbx_description
1 polymer ?
#
loop_
_entity_poly.entity_id
_entity_poly.type
_entity_poly.pdbx_seq_one_letter_code
_entity_poly.pdbx_strand_id
1 'polypeptide(L)' 'YLSRDTKTPLARIGYPIFDRHHLHRYPTLGYQGTLNLLNWIVNTMLEDLDRRTDTVGVTDISFDLVR' A
#
# COMPACT_ATOMS: atom_id res chain seq x y z
N TYR A 1 -1.92 -14.90 -0.24
CA TYR A 1 -1.88 -15.85 -1.36
C TYR A 1 -2.32 -15.18 -2.65
N LEU A 2 -3.56 -14.68 -2.77
CA LEU A 2 -4.01 -13.95 -3.98
C LEU A 2 -3.05 -12.85 -4.48
N SER A 3 -2.57 -11.97 -3.60
CA SER A 3 -1.62 -10.91 -3.96
C SER A 3 -0.31 -11.40 -4.60
N ARG A 4 0.16 -12.59 -4.21
CA ARG A 4 1.36 -13.22 -4.78
C ARG A 4 1.06 -13.80 -6.17
N ASP A 5 -0.16 -14.27 -6.38
CA ASP A 5 -0.57 -14.96 -7.61
C ASP A 5 -1.02 -13.97 -8.70
N THR A 6 -1.75 -12.91 -8.36
CA THR A 6 -2.22 -11.89 -9.32
C THR A 6 -1.28 -10.69 -9.48
N LYS A 7 -0.16 -10.64 -8.73
CA LYS A 7 0.73 -9.47 -8.63
C LYS A 7 0.00 -8.17 -8.27
N THR A 8 -1.20 -8.27 -7.67
CA THR A 8 -1.98 -7.11 -7.26
C THR A 8 -1.57 -6.71 -5.85
N PRO A 9 -1.21 -5.43 -5.62
CA PRO A 9 -0.85 -4.95 -4.29
C PRO A 9 -2.08 -5.01 -3.38
N LEU A 10 -1.92 -5.55 -2.17
CA LEU A 10 -3.02 -5.80 -1.24
C LEU A 10 -3.01 -4.76 -0.12
N ALA A 11 -3.95 -3.81 -0.19
CA ALA A 11 -4.29 -2.97 0.95
C ALA A 11 -5.08 -3.81 1.97
N ARG A 12 -4.50 -4.06 3.14
CA ARG A 12 -5.08 -4.98 4.13
C ARG A 12 -5.98 -4.23 5.10
N ILE A 13 -7.26 -4.17 4.74
CA ILE A 13 -8.32 -3.50 5.50
C ILE A 13 -9.38 -4.54 5.84
N GLY A 14 -9.65 -4.75 7.13
CA GLY A 14 -10.66 -5.70 7.61
C GLY A 14 -10.15 -6.65 8.70
N TYR A 15 -10.89 -7.73 8.93
CA TYR A 15 -10.55 -8.79 9.89
C TYR A 15 -10.56 -10.15 9.17
N PRO A 16 -9.64 -11.08 9.46
CA PRO A 16 -8.47 -11.01 10.35
C PRO A 16 -7.16 -10.62 9.63
N ILE A 17 -6.30 -9.83 10.30
CA ILE A 17 -4.96 -9.48 9.82
C ILE A 17 -3.90 -10.15 10.70
N PHE A 18 -3.32 -11.25 10.23
CA PHE A 18 -2.33 -12.02 11.01
C PHE A 18 -0.87 -11.62 10.77
N ASP A 19 -0.54 -11.03 9.61
CA ASP A 19 0.84 -10.80 9.15
C ASP A 19 1.33 -9.35 9.39
N ARG A 20 0.57 -8.54 10.13
CA ARG A 20 0.97 -7.18 10.55
C ARG A 20 0.44 -6.91 11.96
N HIS A 21 1.31 -6.40 12.83
CA HIS A 21 0.98 -6.17 14.24
C HIS A 21 0.34 -4.80 14.46
N HIS A 22 -0.49 -4.66 15.50
CA HIS A 22 -1.10 -3.41 15.99
C HIS A 22 -2.09 -2.68 15.06
N LEU A 23 -2.33 -3.15 13.83
CA LEU A 23 -3.30 -2.53 12.91
C LEU A 23 -4.75 -2.50 13.43
N HIS A 24 -5.11 -3.42 14.32
CA HIS A 24 -6.44 -3.48 14.94
C HIS A 24 -6.69 -2.33 15.93
N ARG A 25 -5.66 -1.59 16.37
CA ARG A 25 -5.77 -0.49 17.33
C ARG A 25 -6.18 0.83 16.67
N TYR A 26 -6.01 0.93 15.35
CA TYR A 26 -6.39 2.13 14.62
C TYR A 26 -7.87 2.09 14.27
N PRO A 27 -8.62 3.18 14.53
CA PRO A 27 -10.01 3.24 14.12
C PRO A 27 -10.09 3.23 12.59
N THR A 28 -11.01 2.44 12.05
CA THR A 28 -11.36 2.39 10.61
C THR A 28 -12.66 3.12 10.31
N LEU A 29 -13.42 3.51 11.34
CA LEU A 29 -14.70 4.21 11.24
C LEU A 29 -14.58 5.69 11.65
N GLY A 30 -15.43 6.53 11.08
CA GLY A 30 -15.42 7.99 11.30
C GLY A 30 -14.35 8.73 10.48
N TYR A 31 -14.31 10.05 10.57
CA TYR A 31 -13.38 10.90 9.80
C TYR A 31 -11.91 10.52 10.00
N GLN A 32 -11.54 10.21 11.25
CA GLN A 32 -10.20 9.74 11.58
C GLN A 32 -9.89 8.36 10.95
N GLY A 33 -10.89 7.49 10.87
CA GLY A 33 -10.73 6.19 10.23
C GLY A 33 -10.62 6.28 8.71
N THR A 34 -11.40 7.14 8.08
CA THR A 34 -11.29 7.42 6.64
C THR A 34 -9.92 7.96 6.26
N LEU A 35 -9.31 8.81 7.08
CA LEU A 35 -7.94 9.30 6.88
C LEU A 35 -6.90 8.18 6.97
N ASN A 36 -7.03 7.27 7.95
CA ASN A 36 -6.14 6.12 8.08
C ASN A 36 -6.27 5.18 6.86
N LEU A 37 -7.51 4.93 6.42
CA LEU A 37 -7.79 4.14 5.23
C LEU A 37 -7.18 4.76 3.97
N LEU A 38 -7.36 6.07 3.78
CA LEU A 38 -6.79 6.81 2.67
C LEU A 38 -5.26 6.69 2.66
N ASN A 39 -4.62 6.92 3.80
CA ASN A 39 -3.16 6.81 3.92
C ASN A 39 -2.66 5.40 3.56
N TRP A 40 -3.32 4.35 4.04
CA TRP A 40 -2.93 2.97 3.72
C TRP A 40 -3.09 2.64 2.24
N ILE A 41 -4.16 3.11 1.59
CA ILE A 41 -4.38 2.90 0.15
C ILE A 41 -3.32 3.64 -0.66
N VAL A 42 -3.09 4.92 -0.38
CA VAL A 42 -2.13 5.76 -1.11
C VAL A 42 -0.71 5.19 -0.97
N ASN A 43 -0.28 4.84 0.23
CA ASN A 43 1.04 4.24 0.44
C ASN A 43 1.19 2.91 -0.31
N THR A 44 0.15 2.08 -0.35
CA THR A 44 0.16 0.82 -1.11
C THR A 44 0.30 1.07 -2.61
N MET A 45 -0.31 2.12 -3.14
CA MET A 45 -0.19 2.49 -4.55
C MET A 45 1.20 3.07 -4.88
N LEU A 46 1.74 3.92 -4.01
CA LEU A 46 3.08 4.48 -4.17
C LEU A 46 4.15 3.38 -4.15
N GLU A 47 4.08 2.46 -3.19
CA GLU A 47 4.98 1.29 -3.15
C GLU A 47 4.90 0.43 -4.41
N ASP A 48 3.73 0.31 -5.04
CA ASP A 48 3.59 -0.46 -6.28
C ASP A 48 4.15 0.29 -7.49
N LEU A 49 4.02 1.61 -7.53
CA LEU A 49 4.62 2.46 -8.56
C LEU A 49 6.15 2.45 -8.46
N ASP A 50 6.70 2.57 -7.24
CA ASP A 50 8.14 2.50 -7.01
C ASP A 50 8.68 1.13 -7.43
N ARG A 51 8.00 0.04 -7.04
CA ARG A 51 8.38 -1.33 -7.43
C ARG A 51 8.40 -1.54 -8.94
N ARG A 52 7.55 -0.84 -9.70
CA ARG A 52 7.54 -0.91 -11.17
C ARG A 52 8.65 -0.08 -11.81
N THR A 53 9.17 0.90 -11.09
CA THR A 53 10.10 1.91 -11.62
C THR A 53 11.55 1.66 -11.18
N ASP A 54 11.78 0.82 -10.17
CA ASP A 54 13.06 0.44 -9.55
C ASP A 54 14.10 -0.26 -10.47
N THR A 55 13.81 -0.44 -11.78
CA THR A 55 14.77 -1.04 -12.71
C THR A 55 15.67 0.01 -13.35
N VAL A 56 16.90 0.10 -12.83
CA VAL A 56 17.96 1.01 -13.30
C VAL A 56 18.19 0.84 -14.81
N GLY A 57 18.06 1.95 -15.56
CA GLY A 57 18.39 2.01 -16.99
C GLY A 57 17.29 1.54 -17.96
N VAL A 58 16.12 1.09 -17.49
CA VAL A 58 14.98 0.72 -18.37
C VAL A 58 13.72 1.50 -18.01
N THR A 59 13.39 1.63 -16.72
CA THR A 59 12.16 2.31 -16.24
C THR A 59 12.42 3.54 -15.37
N ASP A 60 13.68 3.80 -15.03
CA ASP A 60 14.14 4.84 -14.08
C ASP A 60 13.87 6.30 -14.53
N ILE A 61 13.43 6.50 -15.78
CA ILE A 61 13.03 7.82 -16.31
C ILE A 61 11.78 8.41 -15.63
N SER A 62 11.04 7.62 -14.86
CA SER A 62 9.80 8.04 -14.17
C SER A 62 9.90 7.95 -12.64
N PHE A 63 11.10 7.78 -12.09
CA PHE A 63 11.33 7.74 -10.65
C PHE A 63 11.40 9.16 -10.07
N ASP A 64 10.25 9.73 -9.71
CA ASP A 64 10.17 11.07 -9.10
C ASP A 64 10.59 11.06 -7.63
N LEU A 65 11.50 11.96 -7.27
CA LEU A 65 12.01 12.12 -5.89
C LEU A 65 10.99 12.73 -4.91
N VAL A 66 9.94 13.41 -5.40
CA VAL A 66 8.87 14.01 -4.60
C VAL A 66 7.53 13.79 -5.31
N ARG A 67 6.53 13.29 -4.57
CA ARG A 67 5.16 13.03 -5.07
C ARG A 67 4.08 13.51 -4.10
#